data_AF-A0A954FPL7-F1
#
_entry.id   AF-A0A954FPL7-F1
#
_cell.length_a   1.000
_cell.length_b   1.000
_cell.length_c   1.000
_cell.angle_alpha   90.00
_cell.angle_beta   90.00
_cell.angle_gamma   90.00
#
_symmetry.space_group_name_H-M   'P 1'
#
loop_
_entity.id
_entity.type
_entity.pdbx_description
1 polymer ?
#
loop_
_entity_poly.entity_id
_entity_poly.type
_entity_poly.pdbx_seq_one_letter_code
_entity_poly.pdbx_strand_id
1 'polypeptide(L)'
;MNLKSHFWRRSMTLFNSLFKNNRRRIHVAGNRYALEPLETRQLLAATLTANGTWNITGTNGNDEIYVARDDVDPSVLLAEVNGRIVDEQYAADVNSIQVSGGAGNDHIQIDESAGKITTPTMLRGDDGNDVIVGGLGNDTIYGGRGNDRLSGNAGNDRIFGDDGDDYLNGGPGDDVLNGGAGRNQLVDEPAVSSVKNRVPAEWERHDSTWMQWPKGEERSYRDNFAGIIKALQRTEQVNLVVESQSAKTEAMQFLTQRGVPLNNVQFQIMPYDWSWMRDNGAIWVEQTDSKGVKKMAVQDWGFDGWGGDGGPSRKDDAVPQFVAKIEGVGYEKVNVVLEKGTLEFNGKDTVITSWTVLHQRNPGMSRSQLETVLKGKFGVSKIVWLEGSAAGDLTDGHVDGIARFVNENTVVVSRYANQNDPDAALFEKSAAIIRAAGLNVVRLDIPGYVQYRGERMAANYTNFLVANGVVVASSYGNAQFDNNAKAQLQKLFPGREVIMTDTRELWFNGGAVHCVTNDQP
;
A
#
# COMPACT_ATOMS: atom_id res chain seq x y z
N MET A 1 18.17 -3.75 -51.21
CA MET A 1 19.04 -2.77 -50.51
C MET A 1 18.20 -2.19 -49.39
N ASN A 2 18.46 -2.32 -48.08
CA ASN A 2 19.61 -2.80 -47.30
C ASN A 2 19.13 -3.55 -46.04
N LEU A 3 20.07 -4.30 -45.47
CA LEU A 3 19.98 -5.35 -44.43
C LEU A 3 20.01 -4.83 -42.97
N LYS A 4 19.57 -5.74 -42.04
CA LYS A 4 19.83 -5.84 -40.57
C LYS A 4 19.10 -4.82 -39.66
N SER A 5 18.59 -5.14 -38.46
CA SER A 5 18.64 -6.34 -37.62
C SER A 5 17.50 -6.37 -36.57
N HIS A 6 17.10 -7.60 -36.31
CA HIS A 6 16.17 -8.20 -35.37
C HIS A 6 16.41 -8.01 -33.83
N PHE A 7 15.31 -8.22 -33.08
CA PHE A 7 15.16 -8.77 -31.70
C PHE A 7 15.12 -7.81 -30.50
N TRP A 8 13.97 -7.73 -29.80
CA TRP A 8 13.81 -7.70 -28.34
C TRP A 8 12.32 -7.87 -27.98
N ARG A 9 11.91 -9.06 -27.52
CA ARG A 9 10.72 -9.32 -26.66
C ARG A 9 10.67 -10.81 -26.30
N ARG A 10 10.55 -11.10 -25.00
CA ARG A 10 10.43 -12.40 -24.29
C ARG A 10 11.72 -12.93 -23.66
N SER A 11 12.00 -12.53 -22.42
CA SER A 11 12.45 -13.44 -21.34
C SER A 11 12.49 -12.70 -19.99
N MET A 12 11.47 -12.88 -19.14
CA MET A 12 11.55 -12.52 -17.72
C MET A 12 10.66 -13.47 -16.91
N THR A 13 10.87 -14.78 -17.11
CA THR A 13 10.31 -15.86 -16.27
C THR A 13 11.10 -17.16 -16.42
N LEU A 14 12.43 -17.09 -16.49
CA LEU A 14 13.25 -18.30 -16.65
C LEU A 14 14.66 -18.19 -16.05
N PHE A 15 14.82 -17.47 -14.94
CA PHE A 15 16.11 -17.41 -14.22
C PHE A 15 16.10 -18.09 -12.83
N ASN A 16 14.94 -18.48 -12.30
CA ASN A 16 14.84 -19.19 -11.00
C ASN A 16 14.64 -20.72 -11.09
N SER A 17 14.78 -21.35 -12.27
CA SER A 17 14.50 -22.79 -12.42
C SER A 17 15.59 -23.66 -13.08
N LEU A 18 16.79 -23.14 -13.35
CA LEU A 18 17.87 -23.94 -13.96
C LEU A 18 19.08 -24.28 -13.06
N PHE A 19 19.06 -23.91 -11.77
CA PHE A 19 20.06 -24.40 -10.80
C PHE A 19 19.50 -25.16 -9.58
N LYS A 20 18.18 -25.37 -9.51
CA LYS A 20 17.52 -26.00 -8.34
C LYS A 20 17.60 -27.53 -8.26
N ASN A 21 18.36 -28.23 -9.12
CA ASN A 21 18.29 -29.69 -9.15
C ASN A 21 19.62 -30.42 -9.43
N ASN A 22 20.75 -30.00 -8.84
CA ASN A 22 21.95 -30.84 -8.86
C ASN A 22 23.00 -30.57 -7.75
N ARG A 23 22.59 -30.41 -6.49
CA ARG A 23 23.52 -30.50 -5.35
C ARG A 23 23.02 -31.47 -4.29
N ARG A 24 22.91 -32.76 -4.65
CA ARG A 24 23.03 -33.84 -3.66
C ARG A 24 24.52 -34.01 -3.37
N ARG A 25 25.03 -33.49 -2.25
CA ARG A 25 26.33 -33.95 -1.73
C ARG A 25 26.14 -35.33 -1.11
N ILE A 26 26.76 -36.32 -1.75
CA ILE A 26 26.99 -37.65 -1.16
C ILE A 26 28.02 -37.47 -0.06
N HIS A 27 27.63 -37.82 1.16
CA HIS A 27 28.52 -37.99 2.29
C HIS A 27 29.38 -39.25 2.03
N VAL A 28 30.70 -39.10 1.92
CA VAL A 28 31.63 -40.24 2.06
C VAL A 28 32.30 -40.10 3.41
N ALA A 29 31.81 -40.90 4.37
CA ALA A 29 32.49 -41.11 5.62
C ALA A 29 33.75 -41.97 5.39
N GLY A 30 34.89 -41.52 5.90
CA GLY A 30 36.01 -42.40 6.26
C GLY A 30 37.29 -42.32 5.41
N ASN A 31 38.33 -41.77 6.05
CA ASN A 31 39.75 -42.15 6.00
C ASN A 31 40.69 -41.70 4.86
N ARG A 32 41.76 -41.04 5.35
CA ARG A 32 43.18 -41.04 4.93
C ARG A 32 43.63 -40.09 3.81
N TYR A 33 44.46 -39.14 4.24
CA TYR A 33 45.44 -38.35 3.51
C TYR A 33 45.80 -38.85 2.10
N ALA A 34 45.50 -38.01 1.11
CA ALA A 34 46.34 -37.78 -0.04
C ALA A 34 46.44 -36.26 -0.22
N LEU A 35 47.57 -35.69 0.19
CA LEU A 35 47.94 -34.32 -0.17
C LEU A 35 48.17 -34.32 -1.69
N GLU A 36 47.26 -33.67 -2.44
CA GLU A 36 47.59 -33.28 -3.80
C GLU A 36 48.71 -32.22 -3.77
N PRO A 37 49.61 -32.18 -4.77
CA PRO A 37 50.73 -31.25 -4.76
C PRO A 37 50.27 -29.79 -4.74
N LEU A 38 50.82 -29.04 -3.79
CA LEU A 38 50.54 -27.64 -3.45
C LEU A 38 51.12 -26.63 -4.45
N GLU A 39 51.06 -26.89 -5.75
CA GLU A 39 51.55 -25.94 -6.75
C GLU A 39 50.49 -25.60 -7.81
N THR A 40 50.13 -24.32 -7.82
CA THR A 40 49.35 -23.54 -8.81
C THR A 40 47.83 -23.42 -8.65
N ARG A 41 47.36 -22.91 -7.50
CA ARG A 41 46.26 -21.91 -7.43
C ARG A 41 46.48 -21.02 -6.20
N GLN A 42 46.48 -19.69 -6.35
CA GLN A 42 46.48 -18.73 -5.23
C GLN A 42 45.32 -19.10 -4.30
N LEU A 43 45.62 -19.61 -3.11
CA LEU A 43 44.64 -19.78 -2.06
C LEU A 43 44.37 -18.41 -1.45
N LEU A 44 43.09 -18.10 -1.30
CA LEU A 44 42.58 -16.88 -0.71
C LEU A 44 42.69 -16.92 0.80
N ALA A 45 42.89 -15.74 1.40
CA ALA A 45 43.05 -15.62 2.83
C ALA A 45 41.70 -15.29 3.47
N ALA A 46 41.33 -16.08 4.48
CA ALA A 46 40.29 -15.73 5.42
C ALA A 46 40.87 -15.81 6.84
N THR A 47 40.59 -14.81 7.68
CA THR A 47 41.16 -14.71 9.02
C THR A 47 40.17 -14.08 10.00
N LEU A 48 40.02 -14.72 11.16
CA LEU A 48 39.30 -14.14 12.30
C LEU A 48 40.29 -13.40 13.21
N THR A 49 40.06 -12.11 13.44
CA THR A 49 40.86 -11.31 14.36
C THR A 49 40.42 -11.53 15.82
N ALA A 50 41.26 -11.14 16.78
CA ALA A 50 40.95 -11.27 18.21
C ALA A 50 39.72 -10.45 18.67
N ASN A 51 39.31 -9.42 17.91
CA ASN A 51 38.09 -8.65 18.15
C ASN A 51 36.87 -9.22 17.40
N GLY A 52 36.96 -10.40 16.80
CA GLY A 52 35.87 -11.07 16.10
C GLY A 52 35.55 -10.50 14.72
N THR A 53 36.50 -9.83 14.05
CA THR A 53 36.33 -9.41 12.66
C THR A 53 36.83 -10.52 11.74
N TRP A 54 35.92 -11.06 10.94
CA TRP A 54 36.23 -12.08 9.96
C TRP A 54 36.51 -11.44 8.61
N ASN A 55 37.77 -11.45 8.21
CA ASN A 55 38.23 -10.86 6.95
C ASN A 55 38.34 -11.95 5.89
N ILE A 56 37.75 -11.72 4.73
CA ILE A 56 37.75 -12.60 3.55
C ILE A 56 38.22 -11.75 2.37
N THR A 57 39.21 -12.23 1.63
CA THR A 57 39.80 -11.48 0.51
C THR A 57 39.81 -12.35 -0.74
N GLY A 58 39.38 -11.77 -1.86
CA GLY A 58 39.47 -12.31 -3.20
C GLY A 58 40.85 -12.14 -3.83
N THR A 59 40.93 -12.46 -5.13
CA THR A 59 42.15 -12.50 -5.93
C THR A 59 42.28 -11.21 -6.76
N ASN A 60 43.11 -11.26 -7.81
CA ASN A 60 43.19 -10.20 -8.82
C ASN A 60 42.43 -10.57 -10.11
N GLY A 61 41.61 -11.62 -10.08
CA GLY A 61 40.70 -11.96 -11.17
C GLY A 61 39.29 -12.14 -10.64
N ASN A 62 38.35 -12.32 -11.55
CA ASN A 62 36.93 -12.44 -11.21
C ASN A 62 36.67 -13.58 -10.21
N ASP A 63 36.11 -13.22 -9.06
CA ASP A 63 35.79 -14.11 -7.95
C ASP A 63 34.29 -14.17 -7.65
N GLU A 64 33.81 -15.37 -7.33
CA GLU A 64 32.49 -15.59 -6.72
C GLU A 64 32.68 -15.86 -5.23
N ILE A 65 32.35 -14.89 -4.37
CA ILE A 65 32.53 -14.94 -2.92
C ILE A 65 31.16 -14.99 -2.23
N TYR A 66 30.96 -16.03 -1.42
CA TYR A 66 29.74 -16.22 -0.63
C TYR A 66 30.07 -16.35 0.85
N VAL A 67 29.27 -15.68 1.69
CA VAL A 67 29.25 -15.95 3.13
C VAL A 67 27.87 -16.46 3.50
N ALA A 68 27.80 -17.67 4.04
CA ALA A 68 26.53 -18.35 4.32
C ALA A 68 26.55 -19.05 5.68
N ARG A 69 25.37 -19.44 6.18
CA ARG A 69 25.30 -20.45 7.25
C ARG A 69 25.53 -21.84 6.67
N ASP A 70 26.08 -22.74 7.49
CA ASP A 70 26.08 -24.15 7.14
C ASP A 70 24.64 -24.72 7.22
N ASP A 71 24.22 -25.41 6.15
CA ASP A 71 22.89 -26.05 6.03
C ASP A 71 22.67 -27.17 7.08
N VAL A 72 23.75 -27.74 7.60
CA VAL A 72 23.76 -28.84 8.58
C VAL A 72 23.89 -28.30 10.00
N ASP A 73 24.79 -27.33 10.20
CA ASP A 73 24.98 -26.66 11.49
C ASP A 73 24.81 -25.14 11.37
N PRO A 74 23.59 -24.63 11.62
CA PRO A 74 23.33 -23.20 11.53
C PRO A 74 24.14 -22.35 12.52
N SER A 75 24.87 -22.92 13.49
CA SER A 75 25.77 -22.16 14.37
C SER A 75 27.10 -21.79 13.72
N VAL A 76 27.39 -22.35 12.55
CA VAL A 76 28.61 -22.13 11.77
C VAL A 76 28.33 -21.22 10.57
N LEU A 77 29.26 -20.31 10.30
CA LEU A 77 29.35 -19.53 9.07
C LEU A 77 30.45 -20.10 8.18
N LEU A 78 30.19 -20.13 6.88
CA LEU A 78 31.08 -20.61 5.84
C LEU A 78 31.46 -19.45 4.93
N ALA A 79 32.75 -19.34 4.59
CA ALA A 79 33.24 -18.50 3.51
C ALA A 79 33.56 -19.40 2.32
N GLU A 80 32.83 -19.24 1.21
CA GLU A 80 33.05 -19.94 -0.04
C GLU A 80 33.61 -18.97 -1.08
N VAL A 81 34.68 -19.37 -1.77
CA VAL A 81 35.17 -18.64 -2.94
C VAL A 81 35.34 -19.59 -4.12
N ASN A 82 34.76 -19.23 -5.27
CA ASN A 82 34.82 -19.98 -6.52
C ASN A 82 34.46 -21.48 -6.35
N GLY A 83 33.41 -21.76 -5.57
CA GLY A 83 32.93 -23.12 -5.34
C GLY A 83 33.64 -23.90 -4.22
N ARG A 84 34.57 -23.27 -3.49
CA ARG A 84 35.38 -23.91 -2.44
C ARG A 84 35.23 -23.18 -1.11
N ILE A 85 34.94 -23.92 -0.04
CA ILE A 85 35.00 -23.38 1.33
C ILE A 85 36.47 -23.08 1.64
N VAL A 86 36.76 -21.82 1.98
CA VAL A 86 38.11 -21.34 2.30
C VAL A 86 38.30 -21.16 3.81
N ASP A 87 37.22 -20.97 4.56
CA ASP A 87 37.25 -20.87 6.03
C ASP A 87 35.84 -21.09 6.63
N GLU A 88 35.81 -21.43 7.91
CA GLU A 88 34.59 -21.67 8.69
C GLU A 88 34.74 -21.07 10.09
N GLN A 89 33.72 -20.38 10.60
CA GLN A 89 33.75 -19.75 11.91
C GLN A 89 32.44 -19.99 12.68
N TYR A 90 32.52 -20.13 14.00
CA TYR A 90 31.31 -20.11 14.82
C TYR A 90 30.70 -18.71 14.78
N ALA A 91 29.41 -18.62 14.49
CA ALA A 91 28.70 -17.34 14.38
C ALA A 91 28.77 -16.52 15.68
N ALA A 92 28.93 -17.17 16.84
CA ALA A 92 29.06 -16.51 18.13
C ALA A 92 30.40 -15.76 18.31
N ASP A 93 31.42 -16.11 17.54
CA ASP A 93 32.76 -15.53 17.61
C ASP A 93 32.96 -14.41 16.58
N VAL A 94 32.02 -14.23 15.65
CA VAL A 94 32.08 -13.24 14.56
C VAL A 94 31.23 -12.01 14.92
N ASN A 95 31.90 -10.92 15.24
CA ASN A 95 31.31 -9.62 15.53
C ASN A 95 31.10 -8.76 14.28
N SER A 96 31.94 -8.94 13.24
CA SER A 96 31.80 -8.27 11.95
C SER A 96 32.42 -9.09 10.83
N ILE A 97 31.87 -8.94 9.62
CA ILE A 97 32.36 -9.63 8.42
C ILE A 97 32.91 -8.58 7.45
N GLN A 98 34.10 -8.79 6.91
CA GLN A 98 34.71 -7.93 5.91
C GLN A 98 35.08 -8.75 4.69
N VAL A 99 34.57 -8.34 3.53
CA VAL A 99 34.82 -9.00 2.24
C VAL A 99 35.38 -7.99 1.26
N SER A 100 36.46 -8.35 0.57
CA SER A 100 37.06 -7.57 -0.52
C SER A 100 37.23 -8.48 -1.74
N GLY A 101 36.72 -8.04 -2.90
CA GLY A 101 36.80 -8.74 -4.19
C GLY A 101 38.21 -8.68 -4.76
N GLY A 102 38.79 -7.49 -4.78
CA GLY A 102 40.16 -7.25 -5.23
C GLY A 102 40.18 -6.64 -6.63
N ALA A 103 40.81 -7.31 -7.60
CA ALA A 103 40.72 -6.84 -8.98
C ALA A 103 39.95 -7.86 -9.82
N GLY A 104 39.26 -7.40 -10.85
CA GLY A 104 38.39 -8.25 -11.67
C GLY A 104 36.92 -7.94 -11.39
N ASN A 105 36.03 -8.51 -12.20
CA ASN A 105 34.60 -8.34 -12.01
C ASN A 105 34.10 -9.42 -11.05
N ASP A 106 33.77 -9.03 -9.83
CA ASP A 106 33.51 -9.92 -8.72
C ASP A 106 32.02 -10.02 -8.40
N HIS A 107 31.64 -11.15 -7.79
CA HIS A 107 30.31 -11.40 -7.29
C HIS A 107 30.39 -11.73 -5.80
N ILE A 108 30.00 -10.78 -4.95
CA ILE A 108 30.05 -10.90 -3.49
C ILE A 108 28.63 -10.99 -2.94
N GLN A 109 28.33 -12.02 -2.18
CA GLN A 109 26.99 -12.22 -1.64
C GLN A 109 27.00 -12.77 -0.20
N ILE A 110 26.22 -12.13 0.68
CA ILE A 110 25.77 -12.74 1.92
C ILE A 110 24.57 -13.63 1.60
N ASP A 111 24.78 -14.95 1.60
CA ASP A 111 23.75 -15.94 1.25
C ASP A 111 23.04 -16.46 2.50
N GLU A 112 21.80 -16.00 2.68
CA GLU A 112 20.97 -16.37 3.81
C GLU A 112 19.98 -17.50 3.51
N SER A 113 20.14 -18.22 2.39
CA SER A 113 19.27 -19.35 2.04
C SER A 113 19.28 -20.46 3.10
N ALA A 114 20.41 -20.63 3.80
CA ALA A 114 20.62 -21.55 4.91
C ALA A 114 20.26 -20.96 6.30
N GLY A 115 19.96 -19.66 6.37
CA GLY A 115 19.55 -18.97 7.59
C GLY A 115 20.10 -17.54 7.71
N LYS A 116 19.48 -16.76 8.61
CA LYS A 116 19.73 -15.30 8.74
C LYS A 116 21.14 -14.96 9.22
N ILE A 117 21.75 -13.96 8.61
CA ILE A 117 23.04 -13.37 8.98
C ILE A 117 22.79 -11.87 9.22
N THR A 118 22.64 -11.49 10.48
CA THR A 118 22.41 -10.08 10.89
C THR A 118 23.70 -9.40 11.38
N THR A 119 24.83 -10.09 11.29
CA THR A 119 26.14 -9.55 11.68
C THR A 119 26.49 -8.41 10.72
N PRO A 120 26.91 -7.23 11.20
CA PRO A 120 27.26 -6.12 10.33
C PRO A 120 28.36 -6.50 9.34
N THR A 121 28.18 -6.16 8.07
CA THR A 121 29.15 -6.47 7.02
C THR A 121 29.75 -5.22 6.40
N MET A 122 31.00 -5.35 5.94
CA MET A 122 31.64 -4.40 5.04
C MET A 122 32.07 -5.13 3.78
N LEU A 123 31.46 -4.79 2.65
CA LEU A 123 31.66 -5.45 1.36
C LEU A 123 32.31 -4.45 0.39
N ARG A 124 33.38 -4.87 -0.29
CA ARG A 124 34.13 -4.05 -1.25
C ARG A 124 34.33 -4.82 -2.56
N GLY A 125 33.90 -4.23 -3.67
CA GLY A 125 34.19 -4.76 -5.01
C GLY A 125 35.64 -4.49 -5.40
N ASP A 126 36.09 -3.26 -5.14
CA ASP A 126 37.44 -2.74 -5.42
C ASP A 126 37.63 -2.37 -6.91
N ASP A 127 38.37 -3.12 -7.74
CA ASP A 127 38.59 -2.78 -9.17
C ASP A 127 37.81 -3.72 -10.10
N GLY A 128 36.73 -3.27 -10.74
CA GLY A 128 35.97 -4.08 -11.69
C GLY A 128 34.51 -3.64 -11.83
N ASN A 129 33.76 -4.31 -12.70
CA ASN A 129 32.29 -4.15 -12.71
C ASN A 129 31.69 -5.24 -11.82
N ASP A 130 31.36 -4.88 -10.60
CA ASP A 130 31.06 -5.84 -9.54
C ASP A 130 29.56 -6.00 -9.29
N VAL A 131 29.21 -7.12 -8.68
CA VAL A 131 27.86 -7.39 -8.17
C VAL A 131 27.97 -7.72 -6.71
N ILE A 132 27.39 -6.86 -5.86
CA ILE A 132 27.47 -6.99 -4.41
C ILE A 132 26.07 -7.02 -3.82
N VAL A 133 25.79 -8.05 -3.01
CA VAL A 133 24.52 -8.25 -2.34
C VAL A 133 24.76 -8.45 -0.83
N GLY A 134 24.29 -7.48 -0.04
CA GLY A 134 24.26 -7.49 1.42
C GLY A 134 23.24 -8.48 2.00
N GLY A 135 23.07 -8.46 3.32
CA GLY A 135 22.24 -9.37 4.10
C GLY A 135 21.04 -8.69 4.78
N LEU A 136 20.63 -9.21 5.94
CA LEU A 136 19.62 -8.58 6.80
C LEU A 136 20.24 -7.64 7.86
N GLY A 137 21.55 -7.45 7.80
CA GLY A 137 22.31 -6.62 8.74
C GLY A 137 22.38 -5.16 8.30
N ASN A 138 23.01 -4.31 9.12
CA ASN A 138 23.37 -2.98 8.66
C ASN A 138 24.71 -3.08 7.94
N ASP A 139 24.68 -2.95 6.63
CA ASP A 139 25.81 -3.21 5.77
C ASP A 139 26.47 -1.92 5.29
N THR A 140 27.77 -2.00 5.01
CA THR A 140 28.51 -0.94 4.34
C THR A 140 29.12 -1.50 3.07
N ILE A 141 28.64 -1.04 1.92
CA ILE A 141 28.99 -1.54 0.60
C ILE A 141 29.74 -0.46 -0.16
N TYR A 142 30.90 -0.81 -0.74
CA TYR A 142 31.67 0.01 -1.67
C TYR A 142 31.79 -0.73 -3.00
N GLY A 143 31.32 -0.12 -4.09
CA GLY A 143 31.50 -0.64 -5.45
C GLY A 143 32.97 -0.59 -5.84
N GLY A 144 33.50 0.63 -5.97
CA GLY A 144 34.90 0.87 -6.27
C GLY A 144 35.06 1.45 -7.65
N ARG A 145 35.96 0.91 -8.49
CA ARG A 145 36.14 1.35 -9.87
C ARG A 145 35.40 0.45 -10.84
N GLY A 146 34.44 0.98 -11.57
CA GLY A 146 33.73 0.29 -12.63
C GLY A 146 32.24 0.52 -12.50
N ASN A 147 31.46 -0.13 -13.36
CA ASN A 147 30.02 0.00 -13.37
C ASN A 147 29.39 -1.12 -12.53
N ASP A 148 28.99 -0.78 -11.31
CA ASP A 148 28.64 -1.76 -10.30
C ASP A 148 27.13 -1.96 -10.13
N ARG A 149 26.77 -3.11 -9.54
CA ARG A 149 25.41 -3.41 -9.07
C ARG A 149 25.44 -3.75 -7.59
N LEU A 150 24.90 -2.86 -6.78
CA LEU A 150 24.99 -2.91 -5.32
C LEU A 150 23.59 -3.01 -4.71
N SER A 151 23.38 -3.96 -3.82
CA SER A 151 22.11 -4.16 -3.11
C SER A 151 22.35 -4.33 -1.62
N GLY A 152 21.76 -3.48 -0.77
CA GLY A 152 21.85 -3.56 0.69
C GLY A 152 21.01 -4.69 1.28
N ASN A 153 19.85 -4.94 0.67
CA ASN A 153 18.78 -5.80 1.20
C ASN A 153 18.09 -5.16 2.40
N ALA A 154 17.93 -5.84 3.54
CA ALA A 154 17.18 -5.25 4.65
C ALA A 154 18.17 -4.78 5.72
N GLY A 155 17.99 -3.59 6.27
CA GLY A 155 18.96 -3.01 7.18
C GLY A 155 18.94 -1.51 7.09
N ASN A 156 19.80 -0.83 7.83
CA ASN A 156 20.11 0.58 7.59
C ASN A 156 21.49 0.64 6.97
N ASP A 157 21.54 0.63 5.65
CA ASP A 157 22.73 0.37 4.87
C ASP A 157 23.41 1.67 4.44
N ARG A 158 24.71 1.55 4.16
CA ARG A 158 25.51 2.61 3.54
C ARG A 158 26.11 2.06 2.27
N ILE A 159 25.64 2.53 1.12
CA ILE A 159 26.05 2.02 -0.19
C ILE A 159 26.73 3.15 -0.97
N PHE A 160 27.96 2.91 -1.39
CA PHE A 160 28.80 3.83 -2.15
C PHE A 160 29.15 3.20 -3.50
N GLY A 161 28.74 3.83 -4.61
CA GLY A 161 29.09 3.39 -5.97
C GLY A 161 30.55 3.69 -6.34
N ASP A 162 31.06 4.82 -5.85
CA ASP A 162 32.41 5.34 -6.15
C ASP A 162 32.59 5.74 -7.64
N ASP A 163 33.42 5.08 -8.44
CA ASP A 163 33.78 5.52 -9.79
C ASP A 163 33.08 4.68 -10.88
N GLY A 164 31.98 5.15 -11.49
CA GLY A 164 31.39 4.50 -12.67
C GLY A 164 29.94 4.88 -12.93
N ASP A 165 29.30 4.20 -13.89
CA ASP A 165 27.84 4.29 -14.07
C ASP A 165 27.19 3.13 -13.27
N ASP A 166 26.75 3.41 -12.05
CA ASP A 166 26.35 2.40 -11.05
C ASP A 166 24.82 2.24 -10.87
N TYR A 167 24.44 1.07 -10.37
CA TYR A 167 23.10 0.79 -9.85
C TYR A 167 23.16 0.45 -8.36
N LEU A 168 22.50 1.26 -7.52
CA LEU A 168 22.42 1.06 -6.08
C LEU A 168 20.95 0.84 -5.68
N ASN A 169 20.71 -0.22 -4.91
CA ASN A 169 19.44 -0.50 -4.26
C ASN A 169 19.67 -0.62 -2.74
N GLY A 170 19.10 0.30 -1.95
CA GLY A 170 19.12 0.20 -0.49
C GLY A 170 18.40 -1.07 -0.02
N GLY A 171 17.20 -1.29 -0.57
CA GLY A 171 16.27 -2.28 -0.04
C GLY A 171 15.54 -1.72 1.17
N PRO A 172 14.84 -2.54 1.98
CA PRO A 172 14.05 -2.03 3.10
C PRO A 172 14.93 -1.48 4.23
N GLY A 173 14.91 -0.17 4.44
CA GLY A 173 15.82 0.45 5.40
C GLY A 173 15.68 1.96 5.57
N ASP A 174 16.37 2.51 6.56
CA ASP A 174 16.78 3.92 6.52
C ASP A 174 18.21 3.97 5.94
N ASP A 175 18.29 3.96 4.61
CA ASP A 175 19.54 3.78 3.89
C ASP A 175 20.23 5.09 3.50
N VAL A 176 21.55 5.01 3.31
CA VAL A 176 22.37 6.10 2.76
C VAL A 176 23.01 5.62 1.47
N LEU A 177 22.52 6.14 0.34
CA LEU A 177 23.04 5.82 -0.99
C LEU A 177 23.84 6.99 -1.55
N ASN A 178 25.07 6.71 -2.00
CA ASN A 178 25.91 7.68 -2.70
C ASN A 178 26.50 7.03 -3.95
N GLY A 179 25.99 7.41 -5.13
CA GLY A 179 26.47 6.85 -6.39
C GLY A 179 27.89 7.27 -6.78
N GLY A 180 28.49 8.28 -6.17
CA GLY A 180 29.82 8.74 -6.57
C GLY A 180 29.85 9.44 -7.94
N ALA A 181 30.93 9.22 -8.71
CA ALA A 181 31.11 9.75 -10.06
C ALA A 181 30.18 9.03 -11.07
N GLY A 182 30.12 9.53 -12.31
CA GLY A 182 29.31 8.92 -13.39
C GLY A 182 27.80 9.12 -13.28
N ARG A 183 27.03 8.33 -14.03
CA ARG A 183 25.57 8.41 -14.12
C ARG A 183 24.92 7.23 -13.43
N ASN A 184 24.40 7.50 -12.24
CA ASN A 184 23.98 6.46 -11.31
C ASN A 184 22.46 6.35 -11.20
N GLN A 185 21.99 5.14 -10.93
CA GLN A 185 20.60 4.85 -10.58
C GLN A 185 20.53 4.44 -9.11
N LEU A 186 19.79 5.21 -8.32
CA LEU A 186 19.59 4.97 -6.89
C LEU A 186 18.13 4.58 -6.63
N VAL A 187 17.91 3.48 -5.93
CA VAL A 187 16.59 3.01 -5.49
C VAL A 187 16.66 2.75 -3.98
N ASP A 188 15.71 3.29 -3.23
CA ASP A 188 15.61 3.10 -1.79
C ASP A 188 14.19 2.61 -1.45
N GLU A 189 14.07 1.57 -0.62
CA GLU A 189 12.78 1.07 -0.15
C GLU A 189 12.56 1.46 1.32
N PRO A 190 11.39 1.98 1.70
CA PRO A 190 11.20 2.47 3.06
C PRO A 190 11.35 1.36 4.12
N ALA A 191 12.04 1.69 5.23
CA ALA A 191 12.20 0.84 6.41
C ALA A 191 10.88 0.17 6.86
N VAL A 192 10.97 -1.12 7.22
CA VAL A 192 9.87 -1.82 7.91
C VAL A 192 9.77 -1.29 9.33
N SER A 193 8.94 -0.27 9.51
CA SER A 193 8.56 0.27 10.81
C SER A 193 8.20 -0.84 11.81
N SER A 194 8.80 -0.80 13.01
CA SER A 194 8.37 -1.64 14.15
C SER A 194 6.96 -1.29 14.67
N VAL A 195 6.37 -0.20 14.16
CA VAL A 195 4.98 0.18 14.39
C VAL A 195 4.09 -0.62 13.45
N LYS A 196 3.18 -1.40 14.03
CA LYS A 196 2.14 -2.11 13.28
C LYS A 196 0.98 -1.16 13.03
N ASN A 197 0.69 -0.92 11.75
CA ASN A 197 -0.46 -0.15 11.33
C ASN A 197 -1.69 -1.06 11.20
N ARG A 198 -2.88 -0.50 11.42
CA ARG A 198 -4.17 -1.11 11.11
C ARG A 198 -5.16 0.00 10.81
N VAL A 199 -5.83 -0.09 9.67
CA VAL A 199 -6.99 0.77 9.37
C VAL A 199 -8.24 0.09 9.94
N PRO A 200 -8.99 0.73 10.87
CA PRO A 200 -10.26 0.20 11.36
C PRO A 200 -11.27 0.00 10.22
N ALA A 201 -12.13 -1.02 10.34
CA ALA A 201 -13.27 -1.17 9.46
C ALA A 201 -14.34 -0.12 9.78
N GLU A 202 -15.08 0.30 8.77
CA GLU A 202 -16.13 1.31 8.93
C GLU A 202 -17.24 0.87 9.91
N TRP A 203 -17.49 -0.43 10.10
CA TRP A 203 -18.49 -0.88 11.09
C TRP A 203 -18.01 -0.89 12.53
N GLU A 204 -16.74 -0.57 12.79
CA GLU A 204 -16.25 -0.40 14.16
C GLU A 204 -16.89 0.82 14.82
N ARG A 205 -16.65 0.97 16.12
CA ARG A 205 -17.20 2.11 16.87
C ARG A 205 -16.57 3.39 16.33
N HIS A 206 -17.37 4.44 16.20
CA HIS A 206 -16.89 5.79 15.86
C HIS A 206 -17.01 6.72 17.05
N ASP A 207 -16.16 7.75 17.08
CA ASP A 207 -16.38 8.97 17.85
C ASP A 207 -17.28 9.94 17.10
N SER A 208 -17.10 10.08 15.77
CA SER A 208 -17.93 10.95 14.94
C SER A 208 -17.92 10.59 13.45
N THR A 209 -18.82 11.20 12.68
CA THR A 209 -18.76 11.27 11.22
C THR A 209 -18.45 12.69 10.78
N TRP A 210 -17.49 12.86 9.89
CA TRP A 210 -17.11 14.14 9.30
C TRP A 210 -17.81 14.38 7.96
N MET A 211 -18.19 15.64 7.71
CA MET A 211 -18.78 16.09 6.45
C MET A 211 -18.33 17.52 6.13
N GLN A 212 -18.23 17.87 4.85
CA GLN A 212 -17.98 19.23 4.38
C GLN A 212 -19.26 19.86 3.82
N TRP A 213 -19.62 21.05 4.27
CA TRP A 213 -20.90 21.64 3.89
C TRP A 213 -20.90 22.12 2.43
N PRO A 214 -21.91 21.78 1.62
CA PRO A 214 -21.95 22.19 0.21
C PRO A 214 -22.00 23.72 0.05
N LYS A 215 -21.22 24.26 -0.89
CA LYS A 215 -21.16 25.70 -1.19
C LYS A 215 -21.10 26.00 -2.68
N GLY A 216 -21.20 27.27 -3.06
CA GLY A 216 -21.22 27.66 -4.47
C GLY A 216 -22.31 26.92 -5.27
N GLU A 217 -21.90 26.19 -6.29
CA GLU A 217 -22.78 25.39 -7.16
C GLU A 217 -23.31 24.13 -6.47
N GLU A 218 -22.58 23.60 -5.49
CA GLU A 218 -22.95 22.43 -4.67
C GLU A 218 -24.18 22.69 -3.77
N ARG A 219 -24.62 23.95 -3.67
CA ARG A 219 -25.81 24.34 -2.89
C ARG A 219 -27.08 23.56 -3.30
N SER A 220 -27.14 23.05 -4.53
CA SER A 220 -28.27 22.28 -5.08
C SER A 220 -28.60 21.02 -4.28
N TYR A 221 -27.61 20.36 -3.67
CA TYR A 221 -27.79 19.08 -2.96
C TYR A 221 -27.68 19.18 -1.43
N ARG A 222 -27.83 20.39 -0.87
CA ARG A 222 -27.88 20.57 0.60
C ARG A 222 -29.05 19.85 1.27
N ASP A 223 -30.15 19.61 0.55
CA ASP A 223 -31.27 18.80 1.04
C ASP A 223 -30.85 17.34 1.30
N ASN A 224 -29.97 16.79 0.46
CA ASN A 224 -29.43 15.45 0.65
C ASN A 224 -28.53 15.40 1.90
N PHE A 225 -27.67 16.41 2.09
CA PHE A 225 -26.86 16.55 3.31
C PHE A 225 -27.73 16.66 4.57
N ALA A 226 -28.79 17.45 4.54
CA ALA A 226 -29.72 17.56 5.66
C ALA A 226 -30.37 16.19 6.00
N GLY A 227 -30.71 15.40 4.99
CA GLY A 227 -31.22 14.03 5.16
C GLY A 227 -30.21 13.10 5.83
N ILE A 228 -28.95 13.12 5.37
CA ILE A 228 -27.85 12.31 5.94
C ILE A 228 -27.59 12.71 7.39
N ILE A 229 -27.41 14.00 7.67
CA ILE A 229 -27.13 14.51 9.01
C ILE A 229 -28.28 14.14 9.96
N LYS A 230 -29.53 14.27 9.51
CA LYS A 230 -30.72 13.89 10.28
C LYS A 230 -30.75 12.41 10.65
N ALA A 231 -30.31 11.53 9.73
CA ALA A 231 -30.24 10.10 9.97
C ALA A 231 -29.20 9.75 11.07
N LEU A 232 -28.16 10.56 11.22
CA LEU A 232 -27.09 10.35 12.22
C LEU A 232 -27.42 10.89 13.62
N GLN A 233 -28.34 11.85 13.75
CA GLN A 233 -28.52 12.64 14.99
C GLN A 233 -28.90 11.86 16.27
N ARG A 234 -29.19 10.56 16.20
CA ARG A 234 -29.55 9.75 17.38
C ARG A 234 -28.38 8.95 17.95
N THR A 235 -27.40 8.65 17.14
CA THR A 235 -26.41 7.61 17.45
C THR A 235 -24.99 8.06 17.19
N GLU A 236 -24.79 9.17 16.47
CA GLU A 236 -23.47 9.64 16.09
C GLU A 236 -23.38 11.16 16.10
N GLN A 237 -22.23 11.67 16.52
CA GLN A 237 -21.89 13.08 16.36
C GLN A 237 -21.49 13.34 14.90
N VAL A 238 -21.89 14.50 14.38
CA VAL A 238 -21.46 14.98 13.06
C VAL A 238 -20.51 16.16 13.23
N ASN A 239 -19.27 16.01 12.79
CA ASN A 239 -18.33 17.11 12.60
C ASN A 239 -18.57 17.76 11.23
N LEU A 240 -19.31 18.87 11.21
CA LEU A 240 -19.69 19.56 9.98
C LEU A 240 -18.76 20.75 9.70
N VAL A 241 -17.97 20.62 8.64
CA VAL A 241 -17.02 21.63 8.19
C VAL A 241 -17.72 22.71 7.37
N VAL A 242 -17.44 23.98 7.68
CA VAL A 242 -17.94 25.17 6.96
C VAL A 242 -16.81 26.17 6.75
N GLU A 243 -16.85 26.95 5.67
CA GLU A 243 -15.72 27.81 5.28
C GLU A 243 -15.57 29.08 6.13
N SER A 244 -16.62 29.47 6.87
CA SER A 244 -16.62 30.71 7.66
C SER A 244 -17.70 30.71 8.75
N GLN A 245 -17.60 31.67 9.67
CA GLN A 245 -18.64 31.90 10.68
C GLN A 245 -19.99 32.32 10.07
N SER A 246 -19.99 32.99 8.92
CA SER A 246 -21.21 33.32 8.18
C SER A 246 -21.85 32.05 7.61
N ALA A 247 -21.05 31.20 6.96
CA ALA A 247 -21.49 29.92 6.42
C ALA A 247 -22.03 28.99 7.51
N LYS A 248 -21.42 28.98 8.71
CA LYS A 248 -21.93 28.29 9.90
C LYS A 248 -23.37 28.72 10.21
N THR A 249 -23.60 30.03 10.27
CA THR A 249 -24.92 30.59 10.61
C THR A 249 -25.95 30.21 9.55
N GLU A 250 -25.59 30.29 8.27
CA GLU A 250 -26.44 29.87 7.15
C GLU A 250 -26.79 28.38 7.21
N ALA A 251 -25.79 27.52 7.46
CA ALA A 251 -25.98 26.08 7.58
C ALA A 251 -26.90 25.72 8.76
N MET A 252 -26.71 26.33 9.93
CA MET A 252 -27.57 26.11 11.10
C MET A 252 -29.04 26.47 10.80
N GLN A 253 -29.28 27.62 10.15
CA GLN A 253 -30.63 28.04 9.77
C GLN A 253 -31.25 27.06 8.77
N PHE A 254 -30.50 26.68 7.73
CA PHE A 254 -30.95 25.76 6.69
C PHE A 254 -31.35 24.40 7.28
N LEU A 255 -30.49 23.82 8.13
CA LEU A 255 -30.71 22.54 8.81
C LEU A 255 -31.92 22.61 9.76
N THR A 256 -32.04 23.68 10.54
CA THR A 256 -33.17 23.87 11.46
C THR A 256 -34.50 23.95 10.72
N GLN A 257 -34.55 24.67 9.58
CA GLN A 257 -35.75 24.76 8.73
C GLN A 257 -36.21 23.41 8.17
N ARG A 258 -35.30 22.42 8.10
CA ARG A 258 -35.59 21.04 7.66
C ARG A 258 -35.82 20.08 8.82
N GLY A 259 -35.89 20.60 10.04
CA GLY A 259 -36.10 19.81 11.25
C GLY A 259 -34.94 18.86 11.52
N VAL A 260 -33.71 19.25 11.21
CA VAL A 260 -32.50 18.54 11.64
C VAL A 260 -32.12 19.05 13.04
N PRO A 261 -32.14 18.20 14.07
CA PRO A 261 -31.61 18.55 15.39
C PRO A 261 -30.11 18.91 15.28
N LEU A 262 -29.66 19.92 16.02
CA LEU A 262 -28.26 20.38 15.97
C LEU A 262 -27.45 20.01 17.22
N ASN A 263 -28.06 19.31 18.19
CA ASN A 263 -27.42 18.93 19.45
C ASN A 263 -26.21 18.01 19.25
N ASN A 264 -26.21 17.20 18.19
CA ASN A 264 -25.10 16.31 17.85
C ASN A 264 -24.34 16.80 16.60
N VAL A 265 -24.44 18.10 16.26
CA VAL A 265 -23.68 18.70 15.15
C VAL A 265 -22.63 19.64 15.72
N GLN A 266 -21.37 19.27 15.58
CA GLN A 266 -20.22 20.10 15.91
C GLN A 266 -19.71 20.81 14.64
N PHE A 267 -19.77 22.14 14.63
CA PHE A 267 -19.32 22.92 13.48
C PHE A 267 -17.82 23.23 13.56
N GLN A 268 -17.09 22.89 12.50
CA GLN A 268 -15.66 23.15 12.34
C GLN A 268 -15.47 24.21 11.25
N ILE A 269 -14.62 25.21 11.50
CA ILE A 269 -14.34 26.27 10.51
C ILE A 269 -12.94 26.06 9.94
N MET A 270 -12.85 25.60 8.70
CA MET A 270 -11.58 25.43 8.00
C MET A 270 -11.76 25.57 6.48
N PRO A 271 -10.69 25.92 5.73
CA PRO A 271 -10.76 26.04 4.28
C PRO A 271 -10.90 24.67 3.61
N TYR A 272 -11.70 24.60 2.55
CA TYR A 272 -11.83 23.49 1.62
C TYR A 272 -12.30 24.03 0.26
N ASP A 273 -12.15 23.27 -0.80
CA ASP A 273 -12.62 23.59 -2.14
C ASP A 273 -13.98 22.91 -2.41
N TRP A 274 -14.10 21.59 -2.15
CA TRP A 274 -15.31 20.80 -2.41
C TRP A 274 -15.83 20.00 -1.21
N SER A 275 -17.08 19.51 -1.30
CA SER A 275 -17.79 18.86 -0.19
C SER A 275 -17.60 17.33 -0.06
N TRP A 276 -16.65 16.76 -0.79
CA TRP A 276 -16.42 15.30 -0.91
C TRP A 276 -15.50 14.76 0.17
N MET A 277 -15.97 14.83 1.41
CA MET A 277 -15.20 14.51 2.62
C MET A 277 -14.65 13.08 2.65
N ARG A 278 -15.20 12.14 1.86
CA ARG A 278 -14.64 10.81 1.72
C ARG A 278 -13.27 10.87 1.06
N ASP A 279 -13.18 11.52 -0.10
CA ASP A 279 -12.02 11.40 -0.97
C ASP A 279 -10.83 12.24 -0.50
N ASN A 280 -11.10 13.42 0.06
CA ASN A 280 -10.09 14.33 0.60
C ASN A 280 -9.91 14.21 2.13
N GLY A 281 -10.68 13.34 2.79
CA GLY A 281 -10.74 13.25 4.24
C GLY A 281 -9.59 12.46 4.87
N ALA A 282 -9.55 12.50 6.20
CA ALA A 282 -8.55 11.78 6.98
C ALA A 282 -8.72 10.25 6.85
N ILE A 283 -7.62 9.55 6.54
CA ILE A 283 -7.51 8.10 6.71
C ILE A 283 -6.97 7.82 8.11
N TRP A 284 -7.79 7.20 8.95
CA TRP A 284 -7.45 6.91 10.34
C TRP A 284 -6.71 5.58 10.46
N VAL A 285 -5.56 5.58 11.14
CA VAL A 285 -4.70 4.42 11.33
C VAL A 285 -4.41 4.22 12.81
N GLU A 286 -4.73 3.03 13.31
CA GLU A 286 -4.27 2.56 14.62
C GLU A 286 -2.81 2.11 14.48
N GLN A 287 -1.94 2.78 15.23
CA GLN A 287 -0.51 2.51 15.29
C GLN A 287 -0.20 1.80 16.62
N THR A 288 0.36 0.59 16.53
CA THR A 288 0.80 -0.19 17.70
C THR A 288 2.32 -0.20 17.76
N ASP A 289 2.91 0.34 18.83
CA ASP A 289 4.36 0.34 19.02
C ASP A 289 4.92 -1.03 19.47
N SER A 290 6.25 -1.13 19.59
CA SER A 290 6.94 -2.35 20.00
C SER A 290 6.61 -2.81 21.42
N LYS A 291 6.01 -1.95 22.26
CA LYS A 291 5.54 -2.26 23.61
C LYS A 291 4.06 -2.62 23.63
N GLY A 292 3.38 -2.62 22.48
CA GLY A 292 1.95 -2.90 22.35
C GLY A 292 1.05 -1.71 22.67
N VAL A 293 1.60 -0.49 22.80
CA VAL A 293 0.81 0.72 23.02
C VAL A 293 0.17 1.15 21.72
N LYS A 294 -1.16 1.30 21.73
CA LYS A 294 -1.97 1.73 20.60
C LYS A 294 -2.23 3.23 20.64
N LYS A 295 -2.14 3.88 19.50
CA LYS A 295 -2.56 5.28 19.30
C LYS A 295 -3.22 5.44 17.93
N MET A 296 -4.17 6.38 17.83
CA MET A 296 -4.70 6.79 16.54
C MET A 296 -3.82 7.87 15.92
N ALA A 297 -3.64 7.78 14.60
CA ALA A 297 -3.00 8.79 13.78
C ALA A 297 -3.77 8.95 12.46
N VAL A 298 -3.55 10.07 11.79
CA VAL A 298 -4.09 10.33 10.45
C VAL A 298 -3.00 10.07 9.41
N GLN A 299 -3.33 9.42 8.30
CA GLN A 299 -2.50 9.46 7.10
C GLN A 299 -3.05 10.49 6.12
N ASP A 300 -2.15 11.36 5.69
CA ASP A 300 -2.35 12.45 4.73
C ASP A 300 -1.79 11.99 3.38
N TRP A 301 -2.68 11.46 2.54
CA TRP A 301 -2.38 11.02 1.18
C TRP A 301 -2.63 12.17 0.22
N GLY A 302 -1.94 12.17 -0.93
CA GLY A 302 -2.14 13.23 -1.92
C GLY A 302 -3.54 13.20 -2.53
N PHE A 303 -4.16 14.36 -2.68
CA PHE A 303 -5.42 14.57 -3.36
C PHE A 303 -5.24 15.60 -4.48
N ASP A 304 -5.48 15.19 -5.72
CA ASP A 304 -5.29 16.04 -6.90
C ASP A 304 -6.62 16.51 -7.53
N GLY A 305 -7.76 16.18 -6.93
CA GLY A 305 -9.09 16.49 -7.49
C GLY A 305 -9.49 15.52 -8.58
N TRP A 306 -9.37 14.21 -8.32
CA TRP A 306 -9.68 13.12 -9.26
C TRP A 306 -8.90 13.23 -10.58
N GLY A 307 -7.59 13.41 -10.53
CA GLY A 307 -6.75 13.60 -11.72
C GLY A 307 -6.75 15.03 -12.26
N GLY A 308 -7.29 15.98 -11.50
CA GLY A 308 -7.42 17.39 -11.87
C GLY A 308 -8.79 17.76 -12.47
N ASP A 309 -9.67 16.79 -12.68
CA ASP A 309 -11.01 17.00 -13.27
C ASP A 309 -11.94 17.80 -12.35
N GLY A 310 -11.73 17.71 -11.03
CA GLY A 310 -12.44 18.49 -10.01
C GLY A 310 -12.03 19.95 -9.94
N GLY A 311 -11.01 20.39 -10.69
CA GLY A 311 -10.47 21.74 -10.59
C GLY A 311 -9.58 21.93 -9.34
N PRO A 312 -9.57 23.13 -8.70
CA PRO A 312 -8.67 23.39 -7.58
C PRO A 312 -8.90 22.43 -6.41
N SER A 313 -7.82 21.76 -5.99
CA SER A 313 -7.85 20.73 -4.92
C SER A 313 -6.91 21.03 -3.76
N ARG A 314 -6.18 22.17 -3.79
CA ARG A 314 -5.13 22.46 -2.80
C ARG A 314 -5.65 22.62 -1.37
N LYS A 315 -6.87 23.11 -1.16
CA LYS A 315 -7.43 23.21 0.19
C LYS A 315 -7.97 21.86 0.66
N ASP A 316 -8.47 21.06 -0.27
CA ASP A 316 -8.95 19.70 -0.01
C ASP A 316 -7.78 18.78 0.37
N ASP A 317 -6.64 18.85 -0.32
CA ASP A 317 -5.39 18.14 0.01
C ASP A 317 -4.85 18.46 1.42
N ALA A 318 -5.28 19.57 2.03
CA ALA A 318 -4.88 19.95 3.39
C ALA A 318 -5.87 19.49 4.48
N VAL A 319 -7.05 18.97 4.10
CA VAL A 319 -8.11 18.56 5.04
C VAL A 319 -7.63 17.56 6.07
N PRO A 320 -6.86 16.49 5.74
CA PRO A 320 -6.41 15.51 6.73
C PRO A 320 -5.54 16.16 7.82
N GLN A 321 -4.68 17.11 7.46
CA GLN A 321 -3.82 17.84 8.41
C GLN A 321 -4.63 18.72 9.36
N PHE A 322 -5.70 19.38 8.86
CA PHE A 322 -6.60 20.15 9.71
C PHE A 322 -7.38 19.27 10.68
N VAL A 323 -7.92 18.14 10.20
CA VAL A 323 -8.60 17.14 11.05
C VAL A 323 -7.66 16.66 12.15
N ALA A 324 -6.43 16.25 11.80
CA ALA A 324 -5.44 15.81 12.78
C ALA A 324 -5.14 16.88 13.85
N LYS A 325 -5.02 18.14 13.42
CA LYS A 325 -4.80 19.27 14.32
C LYS A 325 -5.99 19.54 15.25
N ILE A 326 -7.22 19.46 14.75
CA ILE A 326 -8.45 19.67 15.54
C ILE A 326 -8.57 18.58 16.61
N GLU A 327 -8.30 17.33 16.22
CA GLU A 327 -8.40 16.16 17.10
C GLU A 327 -7.18 15.98 18.00
N GLY A 328 -6.12 16.76 17.80
CA GLY A 328 -4.90 16.71 18.61
C GLY A 328 -4.09 15.42 18.42
N VAL A 329 -4.19 14.80 17.24
CA VAL A 329 -3.47 13.57 16.89
C VAL A 329 -2.32 13.84 15.92
N GLY A 330 -1.34 12.94 15.88
CA GLY A 330 -0.28 12.99 14.88
C GLY A 330 -0.79 12.64 13.49
N TYR A 331 -0.12 13.15 12.46
CA TYR A 331 -0.35 12.72 11.09
C TYR A 331 0.95 12.32 10.38
N GLU A 332 0.82 11.45 9.38
CA GLU A 332 1.89 10.99 8.49
C GLU A 332 1.56 11.41 7.07
N LYS A 333 2.47 12.13 6.41
CA LYS A 333 2.33 12.45 4.99
C LYS A 333 2.82 11.29 4.13
N VAL A 334 2.02 10.89 3.16
CA VAL A 334 2.33 9.82 2.20
C VAL A 334 2.40 10.40 0.79
N ASN A 335 3.54 10.23 0.11
CA ASN A 335 3.78 10.77 -1.24
C ASN A 335 3.18 9.86 -2.33
N VAL A 336 1.89 9.57 -2.22
CA VAL A 336 1.09 8.82 -3.21
C VAL A 336 -0.25 9.53 -3.32
N VAL A 337 -0.72 9.76 -4.54
CA VAL A 337 -2.04 10.34 -4.79
C VAL A 337 -3.09 9.24 -4.67
N LEU A 338 -4.06 9.43 -3.79
CA LEU A 338 -5.07 8.43 -3.45
C LEU A 338 -6.32 9.10 -2.85
N GLU A 339 -7.47 8.79 -3.42
CA GLU A 339 -8.78 9.13 -2.85
C GLU A 339 -9.30 7.99 -1.98
N LYS A 340 -9.82 8.27 -0.77
CA LYS A 340 -10.31 7.20 0.13
C LYS A 340 -11.50 6.43 -0.45
N GLY A 341 -12.32 7.00 -1.35
CA GLY A 341 -13.38 6.26 -2.05
C GLY A 341 -12.87 5.07 -2.86
N THR A 342 -11.56 5.01 -3.14
CA THR A 342 -10.90 3.85 -3.76
C THR A 342 -10.54 2.74 -2.76
N LEU A 343 -10.81 2.89 -1.46
CA LEU A 343 -10.35 1.97 -0.41
C LEU A 343 -11.50 1.39 0.41
N GLU A 344 -11.49 0.07 0.56
CA GLU A 344 -12.43 -0.67 1.41
C GLU A 344 -11.69 -1.65 2.32
N PHE A 345 -11.70 -1.39 3.62
CA PHE A 345 -10.97 -2.19 4.60
C PHE A 345 -11.88 -3.17 5.34
N ASN A 346 -11.35 -4.37 5.60
CA ASN A 346 -12.04 -5.35 6.44
C ASN A 346 -11.73 -5.20 7.94
N GLY A 347 -10.93 -4.20 8.33
CA GLY A 347 -10.49 -3.96 9.70
C GLY A 347 -9.46 -4.97 10.21
N LYS A 348 -8.82 -5.76 9.33
CA LYS A 348 -7.90 -6.81 9.74
C LYS A 348 -6.62 -6.81 8.94
N ASP A 349 -6.67 -7.28 7.70
CA ASP A 349 -5.49 -7.54 6.89
C ASP A 349 -5.74 -7.42 5.39
N THR A 350 -6.95 -7.02 4.99
CA THR A 350 -7.35 -6.97 3.59
C THR A 350 -7.94 -5.61 3.26
N VAL A 351 -7.48 -5.05 2.14
CA VAL A 351 -8.09 -3.89 1.48
C VAL A 351 -8.53 -4.28 0.07
N ILE A 352 -9.72 -3.84 -0.33
CA ILE A 352 -10.14 -3.84 -1.74
C ILE A 352 -9.86 -2.45 -2.29
N THR A 353 -9.25 -2.38 -3.47
CA THR A 353 -8.94 -1.09 -4.12
C THR A 353 -9.02 -1.17 -5.65
N SER A 354 -8.90 -0.03 -6.34
CA SER A 354 -9.05 0.10 -7.79
C SER A 354 -7.70 0.30 -8.48
N TRP A 355 -7.30 -0.66 -9.32
CA TRP A 355 -6.10 -0.49 -10.15
C TRP A 355 -6.32 0.56 -11.25
N THR A 356 -7.55 0.68 -11.76
CA THR A 356 -7.92 1.65 -12.80
C THR A 356 -7.66 3.08 -12.34
N VAL A 357 -8.01 3.41 -11.09
CA VAL A 357 -7.82 4.76 -10.54
C VAL A 357 -6.37 4.98 -10.11
N LEU A 358 -5.83 4.11 -9.25
CA LEU A 358 -4.50 4.36 -8.64
C LEU A 358 -3.36 4.41 -9.65
N HIS A 359 -3.42 3.63 -10.75
CA HIS A 359 -2.41 3.69 -11.80
C HIS A 359 -2.43 5.01 -12.56
N GLN A 360 -3.62 5.58 -12.80
CA GLN A 360 -3.76 6.87 -13.49
C GLN A 360 -3.24 8.02 -12.61
N ARG A 361 -3.53 7.98 -11.31
CA ARG A 361 -3.05 8.98 -10.34
C ARG A 361 -1.53 8.92 -10.13
N ASN A 362 -0.94 7.74 -10.24
CA ASN A 362 0.48 7.51 -9.95
C ASN A 362 1.20 6.85 -11.16
N PRO A 363 1.31 7.54 -12.31
CA PRO A 363 1.81 6.95 -13.55
C PRO A 363 3.28 6.50 -13.49
N GLY A 364 4.05 7.01 -12.52
CA GLY A 364 5.43 6.62 -12.27
C GLY A 364 5.60 5.37 -11.41
N MET A 365 4.52 4.79 -10.87
CA MET A 365 4.59 3.63 -9.99
C MET A 365 4.02 2.37 -10.65
N SER A 366 4.76 1.28 -10.57
CA SER A 366 4.28 -0.06 -10.89
C SER A 366 3.30 -0.57 -9.85
N ARG A 367 2.50 -1.58 -10.21
CA ARG A 367 1.55 -2.24 -9.30
C ARG A 367 2.23 -2.85 -8.08
N SER A 368 3.41 -3.43 -8.23
CA SER A 368 4.17 -3.98 -7.12
C SER A 368 4.67 -2.90 -6.16
N GLN A 369 5.15 -1.76 -6.69
CA GLN A 369 5.56 -0.63 -5.85
C GLN A 369 4.37 -0.07 -5.05
N LEU A 370 3.22 0.13 -5.70
CA LEU A 370 2.00 0.56 -5.00
C LEU A 370 1.56 -0.48 -3.96
N GLU A 371 1.61 -1.77 -4.29
CA GLU A 371 1.25 -2.83 -3.35
C GLU A 371 2.16 -2.84 -2.11
N THR A 372 3.47 -2.66 -2.27
CA THR A 372 4.42 -2.52 -1.15
C THR A 372 4.05 -1.33 -0.26
N VAL A 373 3.80 -0.16 -0.87
CA VAL A 373 3.44 1.06 -0.13
C VAL A 373 2.13 0.86 0.64
N LEU A 374 1.07 0.39 -0.03
CA LEU A 374 -0.25 0.21 0.58
C LEU A 374 -0.22 -0.83 1.72
N LYS A 375 0.49 -1.95 1.53
CA LYS A 375 0.67 -2.96 2.59
C LYS A 375 1.40 -2.39 3.81
N GLY A 376 2.49 -1.65 3.59
CA GLY A 376 3.25 -1.03 4.67
C GLY A 376 2.46 0.05 5.41
N LYS A 377 1.82 0.97 4.68
CA LYS A 377 1.09 2.10 5.28
C LYS A 377 -0.20 1.67 5.97
N PHE A 378 -0.94 0.71 5.43
CA PHE A 378 -2.19 0.25 6.04
C PHE A 378 -2.04 -0.97 6.97
N GLY A 379 -0.89 -1.64 6.95
CA GLY A 379 -0.64 -2.86 7.72
C GLY A 379 -1.46 -4.06 7.24
N VAL A 380 -1.85 -4.06 5.98
CA VAL A 380 -2.61 -5.16 5.35
C VAL A 380 -1.66 -6.20 4.76
N SER A 381 -2.05 -7.48 4.82
CA SER A 381 -1.31 -8.58 4.18
C SER A 381 -1.78 -8.84 2.74
N LYS A 382 -3.02 -8.43 2.42
CA LYS A 382 -3.70 -8.74 1.16
C LYS A 382 -4.31 -7.47 0.54
N ILE A 383 -4.10 -7.32 -0.76
CA ILE A 383 -4.80 -6.33 -1.58
C ILE A 383 -5.64 -7.06 -2.63
N VAL A 384 -6.92 -6.70 -2.71
CA VAL A 384 -7.84 -7.18 -3.75
C VAL A 384 -8.05 -6.05 -4.74
N TRP A 385 -7.44 -6.20 -5.91
CA TRP A 385 -7.46 -5.20 -6.96
C TRP A 385 -8.66 -5.39 -7.89
N LEU A 386 -9.58 -4.43 -7.90
CA LEU A 386 -10.65 -4.31 -8.89
C LEU A 386 -10.18 -3.47 -10.08
N GLU A 387 -10.87 -3.63 -11.22
CA GLU A 387 -10.53 -2.98 -12.47
C GLU A 387 -11.78 -2.66 -13.29
N GLY A 388 -11.81 -1.46 -13.86
CA GLY A 388 -12.88 -0.93 -14.69
C GLY A 388 -13.74 0.09 -13.94
N SER A 389 -14.57 0.81 -14.70
CA SER A 389 -15.53 1.80 -14.23
C SER A 389 -16.88 1.58 -14.89
N ALA A 390 -17.96 2.00 -14.23
CA ALA A 390 -19.30 1.98 -14.80
C ALA A 390 -19.54 3.23 -15.65
N ALA A 391 -20.43 3.15 -16.63
CA ALA A 391 -20.78 4.31 -17.44
C ALA A 391 -21.39 5.44 -16.58
N GLY A 392 -20.80 6.64 -16.66
CA GLY A 392 -21.25 7.81 -15.91
C GLY A 392 -20.70 7.91 -14.48
N ASP A 393 -19.80 7.01 -14.08
CA ASP A 393 -18.99 7.17 -12.87
C ASP A 393 -17.94 8.27 -13.10
N LEU A 394 -18.07 9.39 -12.37
CA LEU A 394 -17.17 10.55 -12.47
C LEU A 394 -15.84 10.34 -11.73
N THR A 395 -15.70 9.22 -11.02
CA THR A 395 -14.50 8.90 -10.23
C THR A 395 -13.58 7.88 -10.90
N ASP A 396 -13.91 7.47 -12.13
CA ASP A 396 -13.17 6.47 -12.92
C ASP A 396 -13.03 5.09 -12.26
N GLY A 397 -14.00 4.70 -11.43
CA GLY A 397 -14.08 3.36 -10.85
C GLY A 397 -13.66 3.30 -9.38
N HIS A 398 -14.15 4.24 -8.56
CA HIS A 398 -14.04 4.12 -7.10
C HIS A 398 -14.68 2.83 -6.61
N VAL A 399 -14.05 2.22 -5.59
CA VAL A 399 -14.47 0.91 -5.08
C VAL A 399 -15.77 1.03 -4.28
N ASP A 400 -16.00 2.15 -3.62
CA ASP A 400 -17.23 2.37 -2.85
C ASP A 400 -18.52 2.39 -3.70
N GLY A 401 -18.39 2.63 -5.00
CA GLY A 401 -19.43 2.45 -6.01
C GLY A 401 -19.59 1.02 -6.53
N ILE A 402 -18.71 0.09 -6.17
CA ILE A 402 -18.65 -1.28 -6.72
C ILE A 402 -18.87 -2.33 -5.63
N ALA A 403 -18.10 -2.26 -4.56
CA ALA A 403 -17.96 -3.30 -3.56
C ALA A 403 -17.72 -2.70 -2.16
N ARG A 404 -18.32 -3.26 -1.12
CA ARG A 404 -18.15 -2.79 0.28
C ARG A 404 -18.01 -3.95 1.23
N PHE A 405 -17.05 -3.90 2.15
CA PHE A 405 -17.05 -4.88 3.24
C PHE A 405 -18.24 -4.64 4.18
N VAL A 406 -18.85 -5.71 4.66
CA VAL A 406 -19.94 -5.66 5.66
C VAL A 406 -19.61 -6.47 6.92
N ASN A 407 -18.51 -7.21 6.88
CA ASN A 407 -17.78 -7.80 8.00
C ASN A 407 -16.40 -8.26 7.49
N GLU A 408 -15.59 -8.88 8.35
CA GLU A 408 -14.20 -9.30 8.03
C GLU A 408 -14.06 -10.13 6.74
N ASN A 409 -15.09 -10.91 6.38
CA ASN A 409 -15.01 -11.94 5.33
C ASN A 409 -16.09 -11.80 4.26
N THR A 410 -16.95 -10.79 4.33
CA THR A 410 -18.10 -10.65 3.42
C THR A 410 -18.11 -9.28 2.78
N VAL A 411 -18.24 -9.29 1.46
CA VAL A 411 -18.29 -8.11 0.62
C VAL A 411 -19.63 -8.09 -0.09
N VAL A 412 -20.28 -6.93 -0.07
CA VAL A 412 -21.44 -6.65 -0.90
C VAL A 412 -20.98 -6.08 -2.22
N VAL A 413 -21.54 -6.57 -3.32
CA VAL A 413 -21.26 -6.06 -4.67
C VAL A 413 -22.60 -5.91 -5.41
N SER A 414 -22.82 -4.78 -6.08
CA SER A 414 -24.06 -4.52 -6.84
C SER A 414 -24.30 -5.56 -7.94
N ARG A 415 -25.55 -5.80 -8.30
CA ARG A 415 -25.97 -6.69 -9.39
C ARG A 415 -27.10 -6.06 -10.19
N TYR A 416 -26.88 -5.84 -11.48
CA TYR A 416 -27.90 -5.30 -12.36
C TYR A 416 -29.06 -6.29 -12.55
N ALA A 417 -30.29 -5.81 -12.48
CA ALA A 417 -31.47 -6.63 -12.75
C ALA A 417 -31.47 -7.15 -14.21
N ASN A 418 -31.00 -6.34 -15.16
CA ASN A 418 -30.75 -6.76 -16.53
C ASN A 418 -29.28 -7.14 -16.73
N GLN A 419 -29.00 -8.44 -16.86
CA GLN A 419 -27.65 -8.97 -17.04
C GLN A 419 -27.05 -8.69 -18.43
N ASN A 420 -27.86 -8.22 -19.40
CA ASN A 420 -27.39 -7.80 -20.71
C ASN A 420 -26.98 -6.32 -20.74
N ASP A 421 -27.11 -5.60 -19.62
CA ASP A 421 -26.65 -4.22 -19.52
C ASP A 421 -25.11 -4.18 -19.64
N PRO A 422 -24.52 -3.25 -20.42
CA PRO A 422 -23.07 -3.15 -20.58
C PRO A 422 -22.31 -3.04 -19.26
N ASP A 423 -22.88 -2.37 -18.24
CA ASP A 423 -22.23 -2.20 -16.94
C ASP A 423 -22.33 -3.44 -16.06
N ALA A 424 -23.26 -4.37 -16.33
CA ALA A 424 -23.45 -5.58 -15.52
C ALA A 424 -22.17 -6.43 -15.46
N ALA A 425 -21.41 -6.45 -16.56
CA ALA A 425 -20.17 -7.22 -16.67
C ALA A 425 -19.09 -6.76 -15.68
N LEU A 426 -19.02 -5.46 -15.38
CA LEU A 426 -18.08 -4.91 -14.38
C LEU A 426 -18.33 -5.55 -13.02
N PHE A 427 -19.58 -5.55 -12.56
CA PHE A 427 -19.92 -6.03 -11.23
C PHE A 427 -19.81 -7.55 -11.09
N GLU A 428 -20.07 -8.31 -12.16
CA GLU A 428 -19.84 -9.76 -12.16
C GLU A 428 -18.34 -10.08 -12.16
N LYS A 429 -17.52 -9.34 -12.92
CA LYS A 429 -16.05 -9.45 -12.88
C LYS A 429 -15.51 -9.16 -11.48
N SER A 430 -15.93 -8.04 -10.87
CA SER A 430 -15.52 -7.67 -9.52
C SER A 430 -15.92 -8.73 -8.48
N ALA A 431 -17.14 -9.25 -8.55
CA ALA A 431 -17.58 -10.34 -7.68
C ALA A 431 -16.74 -11.62 -7.86
N ALA A 432 -16.35 -11.96 -9.08
CA ALA A 432 -15.48 -13.11 -9.34
C ALA A 432 -14.08 -12.92 -8.75
N ILE A 433 -13.48 -11.72 -8.90
CA ILE A 433 -12.19 -11.37 -8.31
C ILE A 433 -12.24 -11.48 -6.77
N ILE A 434 -13.28 -10.93 -6.15
CA ILE A 434 -13.45 -10.96 -4.69
C ILE A 434 -13.60 -12.40 -4.18
N ARG A 435 -14.38 -13.24 -4.86
CA ARG A 435 -14.49 -14.67 -4.52
C ARG A 435 -13.15 -15.41 -4.68
N ALA A 436 -12.41 -15.12 -5.74
CA ALA A 436 -11.09 -15.70 -5.97
C ALA A 436 -10.07 -15.30 -4.88
N ALA A 437 -10.26 -14.13 -4.25
CA ALA A 437 -9.47 -13.70 -3.09
C ALA A 437 -9.85 -14.39 -1.76
N GLY A 438 -10.83 -15.30 -1.79
CA GLY A 438 -11.30 -16.08 -0.64
C GLY A 438 -12.37 -15.38 0.21
N LEU A 439 -13.02 -14.34 -0.32
CA LEU A 439 -14.05 -13.58 0.38
C LEU A 439 -15.46 -14.00 -0.06
N ASN A 440 -16.42 -13.92 0.86
CA ASN A 440 -17.83 -14.14 0.54
C ASN A 440 -18.40 -12.95 -0.20
N VAL A 441 -19.25 -13.19 -1.20
CA VAL A 441 -19.93 -12.13 -1.95
C VAL A 441 -21.44 -12.22 -1.76
N VAL A 442 -22.03 -11.12 -1.30
CA VAL A 442 -23.47 -10.86 -1.26
C VAL A 442 -23.82 -9.88 -2.38
N ARG A 443 -24.93 -10.12 -3.09
CA ARG A 443 -25.33 -9.32 -4.25
C ARG A 443 -26.44 -8.33 -3.88
N LEU A 444 -26.22 -7.02 -4.03
CA LEU A 444 -27.28 -6.00 -3.91
C LEU A 444 -27.91 -5.76 -5.28
N ASP A 445 -29.17 -6.14 -5.45
CA ASP A 445 -29.86 -5.96 -6.73
C ASP A 445 -30.17 -4.48 -6.99
N ILE A 446 -29.82 -4.00 -8.18
CA ILE A 446 -30.03 -2.62 -8.63
C ILE A 446 -30.84 -2.61 -9.94
N PRO A 447 -31.67 -1.59 -10.20
CA PRO A 447 -32.47 -1.51 -11.43
C PRO A 447 -31.63 -1.27 -12.69
N GLY A 448 -30.31 -1.09 -12.54
CA GLY A 448 -29.43 -0.51 -13.54
C GLY A 448 -29.59 1.00 -13.51
N TYR A 449 -30.58 1.53 -14.21
CA TYR A 449 -30.77 2.97 -14.36
C TYR A 449 -32.15 3.45 -13.89
N VAL A 450 -32.18 4.67 -13.36
CA VAL A 450 -33.39 5.44 -13.04
C VAL A 450 -33.43 6.72 -13.88
N GLN A 451 -34.61 7.32 -13.98
CA GLN A 451 -34.80 8.62 -14.63
C GLN A 451 -34.78 9.73 -13.58
N TYR A 452 -33.95 10.75 -13.82
CA TYR A 452 -33.89 11.93 -12.96
C TYR A 452 -33.62 13.17 -13.81
N ARG A 453 -34.45 14.21 -13.66
CA ARG A 453 -34.38 15.46 -14.46
C ARG A 453 -34.36 15.26 -16.00
N GLY A 454 -34.97 14.17 -16.47
CA GLY A 454 -35.01 13.82 -17.90
C GLY A 454 -33.77 13.09 -18.42
N GLU A 455 -32.82 12.79 -17.53
CA GLU A 455 -31.60 12.05 -17.83
C GLU A 455 -31.62 10.66 -17.19
N ARG A 456 -30.85 9.76 -17.81
CA ARG A 456 -30.69 8.39 -17.33
C ARG A 456 -29.50 8.35 -16.37
N MET A 457 -29.73 7.88 -15.14
CA MET A 457 -28.74 7.88 -14.07
C MET A 457 -28.61 6.48 -13.47
N ALA A 458 -27.40 5.95 -13.32
CA ALA A 458 -27.18 4.62 -12.74
C ALA A 458 -27.58 4.64 -11.25
N ALA A 459 -28.30 3.63 -10.77
CA ALA A 459 -28.65 3.50 -9.35
C ALA A 459 -27.57 2.69 -8.61
N ASN A 460 -27.19 3.13 -7.42
CA ASN A 460 -26.08 2.53 -6.67
C ASN A 460 -26.36 2.39 -5.17
N TYR A 461 -26.72 1.18 -4.72
CA TYR A 461 -26.99 0.93 -3.31
C TYR A 461 -25.76 0.54 -2.49
N THR A 462 -24.54 0.53 -3.05
CA THR A 462 -23.30 0.28 -2.27
C THR A 462 -22.72 1.55 -1.64
N ASN A 463 -23.15 2.73 -2.09
CA ASN A 463 -22.67 4.00 -1.56
C ASN A 463 -23.41 4.41 -0.25
N PHE A 464 -23.36 3.55 0.77
CA PHE A 464 -23.94 3.76 2.10
C PHE A 464 -22.86 4.08 3.16
N LEU A 465 -23.25 4.69 4.28
CA LEU A 465 -22.40 4.84 5.47
C LEU A 465 -22.81 3.83 6.54
N VAL A 466 -21.85 3.13 7.14
CA VAL A 466 -22.06 2.32 8.34
C VAL A 466 -21.62 3.10 9.57
N ALA A 467 -22.56 3.73 10.26
CA ALA A 467 -22.30 4.53 11.46
C ALA A 467 -22.60 3.75 12.75
N ASN A 468 -22.36 4.35 13.92
CA ASN A 468 -22.85 3.80 15.18
C ASN A 468 -24.38 3.64 15.13
N GLY A 469 -24.89 2.42 15.37
CA GLY A 469 -26.34 2.16 15.50
C GLY A 469 -27.20 2.38 14.25
N VAL A 470 -26.66 2.89 13.14
CA VAL A 470 -27.42 3.22 11.92
C VAL A 470 -26.60 2.91 10.66
N VAL A 471 -27.28 2.51 9.59
CA VAL A 471 -26.74 2.49 8.22
C VAL A 471 -27.53 3.51 7.42
N VAL A 472 -26.84 4.53 6.91
CA VAL A 472 -27.45 5.57 6.07
C VAL A 472 -27.21 5.19 4.62
N ALA A 473 -28.27 4.87 3.90
CA ALA A 473 -28.20 4.33 2.54
C ALA A 473 -28.96 5.21 1.53
N SER A 474 -28.50 5.19 0.29
CA SER A 474 -29.09 5.95 -0.80
C SER A 474 -30.42 5.39 -1.30
N SER A 475 -31.38 6.28 -1.53
CA SER A 475 -32.63 6.01 -2.24
C SER A 475 -32.60 6.70 -3.61
N TYR A 476 -33.09 5.99 -4.63
CA TYR A 476 -33.11 6.43 -6.02
C TYR A 476 -34.52 6.63 -6.58
N GLY A 477 -35.54 6.66 -5.70
CA GLY A 477 -36.93 6.88 -6.09
C GLY A 477 -37.57 5.71 -6.82
N ASN A 478 -36.99 4.52 -6.69
CA ASN A 478 -37.56 3.27 -7.20
C ASN A 478 -37.98 2.41 -6.00
N ALA A 479 -39.24 2.56 -5.57
CA ALA A 479 -39.73 1.97 -4.33
C ALA A 479 -39.49 0.46 -4.20
N GLN A 480 -39.55 -0.29 -5.31
CA GLN A 480 -39.27 -1.74 -5.27
C GLN A 480 -37.80 -2.01 -4.92
N PHE A 481 -36.87 -1.38 -5.63
CA PHE A 481 -35.45 -1.58 -5.40
C PHE A 481 -34.96 -0.93 -4.11
N ASP A 482 -35.47 0.25 -3.75
CA ASP A 482 -35.17 0.93 -2.49
C ASP A 482 -35.58 0.07 -1.29
N ASN A 483 -36.78 -0.54 -1.32
CA ASN A 483 -37.24 -1.43 -0.26
C ASN A 483 -36.43 -2.74 -0.19
N ASN A 484 -36.05 -3.29 -1.34
CA ASN A 484 -35.23 -4.51 -1.39
C ASN A 484 -33.82 -4.25 -0.85
N ALA A 485 -33.18 -3.15 -1.27
CA ALA A 485 -31.88 -2.73 -0.77
C ALA A 485 -31.92 -2.50 0.75
N LYS A 486 -32.94 -1.77 1.24
CA LYS A 486 -33.16 -1.59 2.69
C LYS A 486 -33.26 -2.92 3.42
N ALA A 487 -34.09 -3.84 2.95
CA ALA A 487 -34.31 -5.14 3.59
C ALA A 487 -33.03 -5.99 3.60
N GLN A 488 -32.22 -5.90 2.54
CA GLN A 488 -30.97 -6.64 2.45
C GLN A 488 -29.88 -6.05 3.36
N LEU A 489 -29.70 -4.73 3.36
CA LEU A 489 -28.80 -4.05 4.28
C LEU A 489 -29.20 -4.32 5.74
N GLN A 490 -30.50 -4.36 6.04
CA GLN A 490 -30.98 -4.63 7.40
C GLN A 490 -30.62 -6.04 7.89
N LYS A 491 -30.59 -7.03 6.98
CA LYS A 491 -30.12 -8.39 7.28
C LYS A 491 -28.62 -8.45 7.51
N LEU A 492 -27.85 -7.63 6.79
CA LEU A 492 -26.39 -7.57 6.90
C LEU A 492 -25.94 -6.85 8.18
N PHE A 493 -26.74 -5.88 8.64
CA PHE A 493 -26.47 -5.09 9.83
C PHE A 493 -27.62 -5.19 10.85
N PRO A 494 -27.85 -6.36 11.48
CA PRO A 494 -29.01 -6.58 12.35
C PRO A 494 -29.04 -5.71 13.61
N GLY A 495 -27.89 -5.18 14.05
CA GLY A 495 -27.76 -4.28 15.19
C GLY A 495 -27.86 -2.79 14.85
N ARG A 496 -28.18 -2.44 13.59
CA ARG A 496 -28.25 -1.05 13.12
C ARG A 496 -29.57 -0.80 12.42
N GLU A 497 -30.17 0.36 12.63
CA GLU A 497 -31.33 0.80 11.85
C GLU A 497 -30.87 1.17 10.44
N VAL A 498 -31.54 0.67 9.39
CA VAL A 498 -31.27 1.14 8.02
C VAL A 498 -32.19 2.29 7.65
N ILE A 499 -31.61 3.47 7.41
CA ILE A 499 -32.32 4.66 6.97
C ILE A 499 -31.98 4.94 5.51
N MET A 500 -33.01 4.92 4.66
CA MET A 500 -32.89 5.30 3.26
C MET A 500 -33.10 6.82 3.15
N THR A 501 -32.15 7.55 2.57
CA THR A 501 -32.25 8.98 2.28
C THR A 501 -32.23 9.21 0.78
N ASP A 502 -33.04 10.13 0.26
CA ASP A 502 -32.98 10.51 -1.15
C ASP A 502 -31.60 11.11 -1.43
N THR A 503 -30.90 10.57 -2.43
CA THR A 503 -29.59 11.08 -2.89
C THR A 503 -29.55 11.32 -4.39
N ARG A 504 -30.70 11.42 -5.07
CA ARG A 504 -30.71 11.54 -6.53
C ARG A 504 -30.00 12.79 -7.04
N GLU A 505 -30.24 13.95 -6.43
CA GLU A 505 -29.52 15.18 -6.80
C GLU A 505 -28.03 15.07 -6.49
N LEU A 506 -27.65 14.55 -5.31
CA LEU A 506 -26.25 14.34 -4.96
C LEU A 506 -25.54 13.39 -5.95
N TRP A 507 -26.18 12.27 -6.29
CA TRP A 507 -25.65 11.25 -7.21
C TRP A 507 -25.56 11.75 -8.64
N PHE A 508 -26.52 12.56 -9.07
CA PHE A 508 -26.46 13.25 -10.34
C PHE A 508 -25.23 14.18 -10.45
N ASN A 509 -24.70 14.65 -9.32
CA ASN A 509 -23.51 15.51 -9.25
C ASN A 509 -22.23 14.75 -8.86
N GLY A 510 -22.23 13.40 -8.90
CA GLY A 510 -21.01 12.59 -8.83
C GLY A 510 -20.79 11.74 -7.59
N GLY A 511 -21.69 11.73 -6.61
CA GLY A 511 -21.49 10.90 -5.41
C GLY A 511 -22.75 10.68 -4.57
N ALA A 512 -22.66 9.88 -3.51
CA ALA A 512 -23.81 9.57 -2.64
C ALA A 512 -23.41 9.69 -1.17
N VAL A 513 -24.12 8.99 -0.27
CA VAL A 513 -23.92 9.11 1.19
C VAL A 513 -22.46 8.86 1.57
N HIS A 514 -21.84 7.82 1.01
CA HIS A 514 -20.48 7.45 1.36
C HIS A 514 -19.47 8.52 0.90
N CYS A 515 -19.63 9.07 -0.30
CA CYS A 515 -18.73 10.07 -0.90
C CYS A 515 -18.63 11.37 -0.10
N VAL A 516 -19.67 11.73 0.67
CA VAL A 516 -19.73 12.99 1.43
C VAL A 516 -19.52 12.80 2.94
N THR A 517 -19.17 11.59 3.37
CA THR A 517 -18.98 11.25 4.78
C THR A 517 -17.63 10.59 5.00
N ASN A 518 -17.02 10.86 6.16
CA ASN A 518 -15.78 10.22 6.58
C ASN A 518 -15.87 9.82 8.05
N ASP A 519 -15.77 8.52 8.32
CA ASP A 519 -15.77 7.95 9.66
C ASP A 519 -14.53 8.39 10.47
N GLN A 520 -14.73 8.66 11.77
CA GLN A 520 -13.67 8.82 12.77
C GLN A 520 -13.83 7.70 13.81
N PRO A 521 -13.02 6.63 13.75
CA PRO A 521 -13.07 5.49 14.67
C PRO A 521 -12.57 5.83 16.08
#